data_AF-A0A498G9N4-F1
#
_entry.id   AF-A0A498G9N4-F1
#
_cell.length_a   1.000
_cell.length_b   1.000
_cell.length_c   1.000
_cell.angle_alpha   90.00
_cell.angle_beta   90.00
_cell.angle_gamma   90.00
#
_symmetry.space_group_name_H-M   'P 1'
#
loop_
_entity.id
_entity.type
_entity.pdbx_description
1 polymer ?
#
loop_
_entity_poly.entity_id
_entity_poly.type
_entity_poly.pdbx_seq_one_letter_code
_entity_poly.pdbx_strand_id
1 'polypeptide(L)'
;MDDAERDGDSAKSDGVDGLHTEEGEDLSAFDVDAALAEAGFDADESVLTRRQAEVLVLREQGIRQSKIASMLGTSRANVSSVESSARRNVEKARETVAFAEALTAPVQVSVEAGTDLYDVPKQVYDACDEAGVKANRTAPELMKAVSDAAGDAIQGREVREALLVGVTTGGRVEVRRSAE
;
A
#
# COMPACT_ATOMS: atom_id res chain seq x y z
N MET A 1 46.93 -22.23 52.29
CA MET A 1 47.11 -22.00 50.85
C MET A 1 46.58 -23.26 50.22
N ASP A 2 45.28 -23.26 49.93
CA ASP A 2 44.60 -24.35 49.24
C ASP A 2 43.91 -23.70 48.05
N ASP A 3 44.36 -24.12 46.89
CA ASP A 3 44.02 -23.60 45.57
C ASP A 3 42.57 -23.92 45.19
N ALA A 4 41.98 -22.94 44.52
CA ALA A 4 40.68 -22.99 43.87
C ALA A 4 40.75 -23.73 42.54
N GLU A 5 39.66 -24.40 42.13
CA GLU A 5 39.21 -24.56 40.73
C GLU A 5 37.89 -25.36 40.74
N ARG A 6 36.72 -24.71 40.68
CA ARG A 6 35.99 -24.10 39.55
C ARG A 6 35.10 -25.11 38.81
N ASP A 7 33.80 -24.94 39.04
CA ASP A 7 32.66 -25.53 38.37
C ASP A 7 32.71 -25.38 36.84
N GLY A 8 32.21 -26.40 36.14
CA GLY A 8 32.16 -26.44 34.67
C GLY A 8 31.22 -27.53 34.13
N ASP A 9 29.92 -27.23 34.23
CA ASP A 9 28.83 -27.51 33.29
C ASP A 9 28.68 -28.91 32.65
N SER A 10 27.53 -29.53 32.93
CA SER A 10 27.16 -30.87 32.48
C SER A 10 26.45 -30.78 31.13
N ALA A 11 27.13 -31.19 30.06
CA ALA A 11 26.49 -31.39 28.76
C ALA A 11 25.48 -32.56 28.82
N LYS A 12 24.18 -32.23 28.76
CA LYS A 12 23.12 -33.16 28.35
C LYS A 12 22.25 -32.47 27.31
N SER A 13 22.32 -32.92 26.06
CA SER A 13 21.29 -32.63 25.05
C SER A 13 21.13 -33.84 24.11
N ASP A 14 20.56 -34.92 24.65
CA ASP A 14 19.86 -35.92 23.85
C ASP A 14 18.36 -35.66 24.00
N GLY A 15 17.79 -35.06 22.98
CA GLY A 15 16.38 -34.69 22.88
C GLY A 15 16.00 -34.64 21.40
N VAL A 16 15.97 -35.81 20.77
CA VAL A 16 15.36 -36.01 19.46
C VAL A 16 13.87 -36.25 19.71
N ASP A 17 13.04 -35.22 19.58
CA ASP A 17 11.63 -35.40 19.20
C ASP A 17 10.93 -34.10 18.76
N GLY A 18 10.07 -34.23 17.74
CA GLY A 18 9.07 -33.25 17.32
C GLY A 18 9.59 -32.12 16.40
N LEU A 19 9.14 -31.94 15.16
CA LEU A 19 7.91 -32.38 14.52
C LEU A 19 8.15 -32.30 13.00
N HIS A 20 8.29 -33.44 12.35
CA HIS A 20 8.03 -33.53 10.92
C HIS A 20 6.51 -33.39 10.73
N THR A 21 6.04 -32.20 10.38
CA THR A 21 4.70 -32.05 9.78
C THR A 21 4.87 -32.08 8.26
N GLU A 22 4.96 -33.29 7.73
CA GLU A 22 4.66 -33.59 6.33
C GLU A 22 3.24 -34.16 6.28
N GLU A 23 2.25 -33.27 6.34
CA GLU A 23 0.88 -33.51 5.87
C GLU A 23 0.49 -32.17 5.20
N GLY A 24 0.47 -32.03 3.87
CA GLY A 24 -0.16 -32.96 2.95
C GLY A 24 -1.57 -32.51 2.60
N GLU A 25 -1.86 -31.20 2.57
CA GLU A 25 -2.94 -30.71 1.72
C GLU A 25 -2.40 -30.59 0.29
N ASP A 26 -2.83 -31.53 -0.53
CA ASP A 26 -2.84 -31.46 -1.98
C ASP A 26 -3.60 -30.20 -2.40
N LEU A 27 -2.91 -29.04 -2.34
CA LEU A 27 -3.31 -27.82 -3.03
C LEU A 27 -3.21 -28.15 -4.51
N SER A 28 -4.26 -28.78 -5.05
CA SER A 28 -4.52 -28.89 -6.48
C SER A 28 -4.01 -27.63 -7.12
N ALA A 29 -3.00 -27.78 -7.99
CA ALA A 29 -2.22 -26.69 -8.57
C ALA A 29 -3.08 -25.44 -8.69
N PHE A 30 -2.90 -24.49 -7.74
CA PHE A 30 -3.67 -23.26 -7.76
C PHE A 30 -3.52 -22.69 -9.16
N ASP A 31 -4.62 -22.62 -9.90
CA ASP A 31 -4.58 -22.28 -11.31
C ASP A 31 -4.34 -20.78 -11.41
N VAL A 32 -3.06 -20.42 -11.45
CA VAL A 32 -2.60 -19.03 -11.59
C VAL A 32 -3.18 -18.42 -12.85
N ASP A 33 -3.29 -19.18 -13.93
CA ASP A 33 -3.80 -18.66 -15.20
C ASP A 33 -5.29 -18.34 -15.11
N ALA A 34 -6.07 -19.21 -14.45
CA ALA A 34 -7.48 -18.93 -14.17
C ALA A 34 -7.66 -17.70 -13.25
N ALA A 35 -6.85 -17.59 -12.19
CA ALA A 35 -6.91 -16.45 -11.27
C ALA A 35 -6.50 -15.12 -11.94
N LEU A 36 -5.50 -15.15 -12.83
CA LEU A 36 -5.10 -13.99 -13.62
C LEU A 36 -6.21 -13.60 -14.61
N ALA A 37 -6.84 -14.57 -15.26
CA ALA A 37 -7.95 -14.32 -16.17
C ALA A 37 -9.19 -13.75 -15.45
N GLU A 38 -9.55 -14.29 -14.28
CA GLU A 38 -10.65 -13.79 -13.45
C GLU A 38 -10.39 -12.35 -12.97
N ALA A 39 -9.14 -12.03 -12.63
CA ALA A 39 -8.72 -10.68 -12.29
C ALA A 39 -8.61 -9.74 -13.50
N GLY A 40 -8.79 -10.24 -14.73
CA GLY A 40 -8.68 -9.45 -15.96
C GLY A 40 -7.26 -9.00 -16.28
N PHE A 41 -6.24 -9.77 -15.91
CA PHE A 41 -4.85 -9.41 -16.16
C PHE A 41 -4.49 -9.55 -17.65
N ASP A 42 -4.02 -8.45 -18.24
CA ASP A 42 -3.41 -8.39 -19.57
C ASP A 42 -1.96 -7.90 -19.43
N ALA A 43 -1.00 -8.64 -19.99
CA ALA A 43 0.41 -8.32 -19.88
C ALA A 43 0.82 -7.14 -20.80
N ASP A 44 0.05 -6.84 -21.84
CA ASP A 44 0.33 -5.76 -22.79
C ASP A 44 -0.19 -4.40 -22.28
N GLU A 45 -1.27 -4.42 -21.46
CA GLU A 45 -1.90 -3.22 -20.88
C GLU A 45 -1.48 -2.97 -19.41
N SER A 46 -0.71 -3.87 -18.81
CA SER A 46 -0.28 -3.76 -17.41
C SER A 46 1.17 -3.29 -17.26
N VAL A 47 1.42 -2.52 -16.19
CA VAL A 47 2.80 -2.21 -15.73
C VAL A 47 3.50 -3.41 -15.09
N LEU A 48 2.78 -4.50 -14.84
CA LEU A 48 3.31 -5.73 -14.29
C LEU A 48 3.63 -6.72 -15.41
N THR A 49 4.78 -7.38 -15.29
CA THR A 49 5.04 -8.56 -16.13
C THR A 49 4.15 -9.73 -15.68
N ARG A 50 3.89 -10.69 -16.57
CA ARG A 50 3.14 -11.91 -16.20
C ARG A 50 3.73 -12.62 -14.98
N ARG A 51 5.06 -12.66 -14.89
CA ARG A 51 5.78 -13.26 -13.75
C ARG A 51 5.56 -12.51 -12.44
N GLN A 52 5.49 -11.18 -12.49
CA GLN A 52 5.17 -10.35 -11.32
C GLN A 52 3.73 -10.58 -10.87
N ALA A 53 2.79 -10.63 -11.81
CA ALA A 53 1.37 -10.89 -11.53
C ALA A 53 1.16 -12.29 -10.91
N GLU A 54 1.78 -13.33 -11.49
CA GLU A 54 1.79 -14.70 -10.94
C GLU A 54 2.28 -14.73 -9.48
N VAL A 55 3.40 -14.05 -9.19
CA VAL A 55 3.93 -13.99 -7.83
C VAL A 55 2.96 -13.27 -6.89
N LEU A 56 2.34 -12.16 -7.30
CA LEU A 56 1.36 -11.47 -6.45
C LEU A 56 0.14 -12.35 -6.14
N VAL A 57 -0.40 -13.05 -7.14
CA VAL A 57 -1.53 -13.96 -6.98
C VAL A 57 -1.21 -15.06 -5.97
N LEU A 58 -0.07 -15.76 -6.14
CA LEU A 58 0.34 -16.81 -5.21
C LEU A 58 0.58 -16.27 -3.79
N ARG A 59 1.08 -15.05 -3.66
CA ARG A 59 1.29 -14.40 -2.35
C ARG A 59 -0.02 -14.01 -1.67
N GLU A 60 -1.03 -13.59 -2.42
CA GLU A 60 -2.37 -13.28 -1.89
C GLU A 60 -3.04 -14.56 -1.35
N GLN A 61 -2.78 -15.71 -1.96
CA GLN A 61 -3.18 -17.03 -1.46
C GLN A 61 -2.34 -17.54 -0.27
N GLY A 62 -1.47 -16.69 0.30
CA GLY A 62 -0.65 -17.03 1.46
C GLY A 62 0.55 -17.94 1.18
N ILE A 63 0.85 -18.27 -0.08
CA ILE A 63 1.92 -19.20 -0.43
C ILE A 63 3.28 -18.56 -0.14
N ARG A 64 4.13 -19.26 0.61
CA ARG A 64 5.46 -18.77 1.02
C ARG A 64 6.41 -18.64 -0.20
N GLN A 65 7.27 -17.63 -0.19
CA GLN A 65 8.25 -17.38 -1.27
C GLN A 65 9.13 -18.60 -1.60
N SER A 66 9.49 -19.43 -0.61
CA SER A 66 10.25 -20.66 -0.84
C SER A 66 9.46 -21.70 -1.65
N LYS A 67 8.16 -21.85 -1.37
CA LYS A 67 7.28 -22.75 -2.13
C LYS A 67 7.03 -22.23 -3.54
N ILE A 68 6.82 -20.91 -3.69
CA ILE A 68 6.74 -20.25 -4.99
C ILE A 68 8.02 -20.50 -5.79
N ALA A 69 9.20 -20.36 -5.18
CA ALA A 69 10.47 -20.62 -5.84
C ALA A 69 10.55 -22.06 -6.40
N SER A 70 10.11 -23.06 -5.62
CA SER A 70 9.99 -24.44 -6.09
C SER A 70 9.00 -24.61 -7.24
N MET A 71 7.80 -24.01 -7.15
CA MET A 71 6.77 -24.07 -8.21
C MET A 71 7.26 -23.44 -9.51
N LEU A 72 8.01 -22.35 -9.40
CA LEU A 72 8.42 -21.51 -10.52
C LEU A 72 9.81 -21.87 -11.08
N GLY A 73 10.47 -22.90 -10.51
CA GLY A 73 11.79 -23.36 -10.96
C GLY A 73 12.90 -22.32 -10.80
N THR A 74 12.88 -21.53 -9.73
CA THR A 74 13.80 -20.39 -9.52
C THR A 74 14.30 -20.31 -8.08
N SER A 75 15.23 -19.41 -7.77
CA SER A 75 15.66 -19.16 -6.39
C SER A 75 14.66 -18.32 -5.59
N ARG A 76 14.61 -18.52 -4.27
CA ARG A 76 13.85 -17.66 -3.33
C ARG A 76 14.28 -16.19 -3.43
N ALA A 77 15.57 -15.92 -3.62
CA ALA A 77 16.08 -14.57 -3.79
C ALA A 77 15.48 -13.88 -5.02
N ASN A 78 15.35 -14.61 -6.14
CA ASN A 78 14.69 -14.10 -7.33
C ASN A 78 13.20 -13.82 -7.08
N VAL A 79 12.47 -14.74 -6.43
CA VAL A 79 11.05 -14.51 -6.06
C VAL A 79 10.88 -13.26 -5.21
N SER A 80 11.75 -13.07 -4.20
CA SER A 80 11.73 -11.88 -3.35
C SER A 80 11.93 -10.59 -4.15
N SER A 81 12.87 -10.59 -5.10
CA SER A 81 13.13 -9.45 -5.99
C SER A 81 11.93 -9.16 -6.92
N VAL A 82 11.32 -10.21 -7.49
CA VAL A 82 10.14 -10.10 -8.34
C VAL A 82 8.95 -9.55 -7.55
N GLU A 83 8.66 -10.09 -6.37
CA GLU A 83 7.57 -9.61 -5.49
C GLU A 83 7.77 -8.13 -5.12
N SER A 84 8.99 -7.76 -4.69
CA SER A 84 9.30 -6.39 -4.29
C SER A 84 9.14 -5.42 -5.45
N SER A 85 9.58 -5.82 -6.65
CA SER A 85 9.42 -5.02 -7.87
C SER A 85 7.95 -4.90 -8.28
N ALA A 86 7.19 -5.98 -8.18
CA ALA A 86 5.74 -5.98 -8.47
C ALA A 86 4.99 -5.00 -7.55
N ARG A 87 5.22 -5.08 -6.23
CA ARG A 87 4.60 -4.18 -5.25
C ARG A 87 4.95 -2.72 -5.51
N ARG A 88 6.22 -2.42 -5.83
CA ARG A 88 6.66 -1.07 -6.20
C ARG A 88 6.00 -0.57 -7.48
N ASN A 89 5.82 -1.41 -8.49
CA ASN A 89 5.13 -1.03 -9.72
C ASN A 89 3.66 -0.70 -9.45
N VAL A 90 2.97 -1.46 -8.60
CA VAL A 90 1.60 -1.17 -8.17
C VAL A 90 1.52 0.17 -7.43
N GLU A 91 2.44 0.42 -6.49
CA GLU A 91 2.52 1.69 -5.75
C GLU A 91 2.69 2.89 -6.71
N LYS A 92 3.65 2.80 -7.64
CA LYS A 92 3.88 3.84 -8.64
C LYS A 92 2.71 4.06 -9.58
N ALA A 93 2.05 2.99 -10.02
CA ALA A 93 0.88 3.10 -10.88
C ALA A 93 -0.28 3.80 -10.16
N ARG A 94 -0.52 3.47 -8.88
CA ARG A 94 -1.52 4.16 -8.05
C ARG A 94 -1.22 5.65 -7.94
N GLU A 95 0.03 6.02 -7.66
CA GLU A 95 0.44 7.42 -7.61
C GLU A 95 0.26 8.12 -8.96
N THR A 96 0.59 7.44 -10.06
CA THR A 96 0.42 7.98 -11.43
C THR A 96 -1.05 8.27 -11.73
N VAL A 97 -1.95 7.35 -11.38
CA VAL A 97 -3.40 7.54 -11.54
C VAL A 97 -3.87 8.69 -10.65
N ALA A 98 -3.46 8.74 -9.38
CA ALA A 98 -3.85 9.80 -8.46
C ALA A 98 -3.35 11.18 -8.95
N PHE A 99 -2.13 11.26 -9.50
CA PHE A 99 -1.60 12.48 -10.11
C PHE A 99 -2.43 12.92 -11.32
N ALA A 100 -2.75 12.00 -12.23
CA ALA A 100 -3.60 12.29 -13.40
C ALA A 100 -5.03 12.69 -13.00
N GLU A 101 -5.61 12.01 -12.00
CA GLU A 101 -6.91 12.34 -11.42
C GLU A 101 -6.91 13.76 -10.84
N ALA A 102 -5.83 14.20 -10.19
CA ALA A 102 -5.76 15.58 -9.71
C ALA A 102 -5.60 16.61 -10.84
N LEU A 103 -4.81 16.34 -11.87
CA LEU A 103 -4.69 17.27 -13.02
C LEU A 103 -6.02 17.46 -13.74
N THR A 104 -6.81 16.38 -13.83
CA THR A 104 -8.12 16.38 -14.48
C THR A 104 -9.26 16.62 -13.50
N ALA A 105 -8.95 16.82 -12.20
CA ALA A 105 -9.96 17.02 -11.19
C ALA A 105 -10.75 18.27 -11.58
N PRO A 106 -12.07 18.16 -11.78
CA PRO A 106 -12.92 19.30 -12.13
C PRO A 106 -12.87 20.39 -11.05
N VAL A 107 -12.45 20.02 -9.83
CA VAL A 107 -12.35 20.91 -8.68
C VAL A 107 -10.95 20.81 -8.10
N GLN A 108 -10.24 21.94 -8.09
CA GLN A 108 -8.99 22.12 -7.36
C GLN A 108 -9.14 23.34 -6.45
N VAL A 109 -9.03 23.14 -5.14
CA VAL A 109 -9.09 24.21 -4.15
C VAL A 109 -7.71 24.36 -3.52
N SER A 110 -7.10 25.52 -3.76
CA SER A 110 -5.87 25.92 -3.08
C SER A 110 -6.21 26.49 -1.72
N VAL A 111 -5.79 25.80 -0.66
CA VAL A 111 -5.92 26.24 0.72
C VAL A 111 -4.63 26.92 1.12
N GLU A 112 -4.65 28.24 1.23
CA GLU A 112 -3.47 29.03 1.56
C GLU A 112 -3.04 28.85 3.02
N ALA A 113 -1.75 29.08 3.28
CA ALA A 113 -1.23 29.18 4.63
C ALA A 113 -1.97 30.31 5.40
N GLY A 114 -2.31 30.06 6.65
CA GLY A 114 -3.13 30.91 7.50
C GLY A 114 -4.63 30.60 7.44
N THR A 115 -5.09 29.69 6.56
CA THR A 115 -6.50 29.27 6.51
C THR A 115 -6.86 28.45 7.76
N ASP A 116 -8.02 28.71 8.36
CA ASP A 116 -8.59 27.86 9.42
C ASP A 116 -9.12 26.57 8.79
N LEU A 117 -8.76 25.42 9.35
CA LEU A 117 -9.18 24.10 8.90
C LEU A 117 -10.71 23.96 8.83
N TYR A 118 -11.46 24.72 9.64
CA TYR A 118 -12.92 24.71 9.63
C TYR A 118 -13.53 25.44 8.44
N ASP A 119 -12.76 26.30 7.77
CA ASP A 119 -13.19 27.00 6.57
C ASP A 119 -12.97 26.14 5.31
N VAL A 120 -12.07 25.16 5.37
CA VAL A 120 -11.73 24.28 4.23
C VAL A 120 -12.94 23.53 3.67
N PRO A 121 -13.82 22.89 4.48
CA PRO A 121 -14.99 22.21 3.94
C PRO A 121 -15.89 23.11 3.10
N LYS A 122 -16.09 24.35 3.56
CA LYS A 122 -16.92 25.30 2.82
C LYS A 122 -16.30 25.62 1.46
N GLN A 123 -15.01 25.95 1.41
CA GLN A 123 -14.31 26.24 0.15
C GLN A 123 -14.38 25.07 -0.84
N VAL A 124 -14.24 23.84 -0.33
CA VAL A 124 -14.31 22.63 -1.16
C VAL A 124 -15.72 22.38 -1.69
N TYR A 125 -16.76 22.55 -0.87
CA TYR A 125 -18.14 22.39 -1.32
C TYR A 125 -18.56 23.48 -2.32
N ASP A 126 -18.19 24.74 -2.06
CA ASP A 126 -18.48 25.86 -2.95
C ASP A 126 -17.87 25.59 -4.35
N ALA A 127 -16.60 25.17 -4.40
CA ALA A 127 -15.93 24.83 -5.66
C ALA A 127 -16.52 23.57 -6.34
N CYS A 128 -16.99 22.59 -5.56
CA CYS A 128 -17.70 21.43 -6.08
C CYS A 128 -19.03 21.80 -6.72
N ASP A 129 -19.81 22.66 -6.07
CA ASP A 129 -21.10 23.12 -6.57
C ASP A 129 -20.93 23.94 -7.87
N GLU A 130 -19.89 24.78 -7.95
CA GLU A 130 -19.54 25.52 -9.18
C GLU A 130 -19.17 24.58 -10.35
N ALA A 131 -18.46 23.48 -10.07
CA ALA A 131 -18.07 22.50 -11.07
C ALA A 131 -19.16 21.43 -11.36
N GLY A 132 -20.29 21.46 -10.65
CA GLY A 132 -21.37 20.47 -10.79
C GLY A 132 -21.01 19.07 -10.27
N VAL A 133 -20.10 18.99 -9.30
CA VAL A 133 -19.61 17.75 -8.69
C VAL A 133 -20.11 17.65 -7.26
N LYS A 134 -20.44 16.43 -6.80
CA LYS A 134 -20.76 16.20 -5.39
C LYS A 134 -19.55 15.59 -4.68
N ALA A 135 -19.08 16.24 -3.62
CA ALA A 135 -18.10 15.66 -2.73
C ALA A 135 -18.73 14.53 -1.90
N ASN A 136 -18.10 13.36 -1.86
CA ASN A 136 -18.62 12.18 -1.16
C ASN A 136 -18.22 12.11 0.32
N ARG A 137 -17.69 13.20 0.89
CA ARG A 137 -17.26 13.28 2.29
C ARG A 137 -18.05 14.34 3.04
N THR A 138 -18.40 14.04 4.27
CA THR A 138 -18.91 15.01 5.24
C THR A 138 -17.81 15.98 5.68
N ALA A 139 -18.18 17.14 6.22
CA ALA A 139 -17.20 18.13 6.66
C ALA A 139 -16.19 17.56 7.68
N PRO A 140 -16.58 16.75 8.70
CA PRO A 140 -15.63 16.11 9.60
C PRO A 140 -14.67 15.14 8.90
N GLU A 141 -15.15 14.35 7.93
CA GLU A 141 -14.31 13.43 7.16
C GLU A 141 -13.32 14.17 6.26
N LEU A 142 -13.72 15.32 5.73
CA LEU A 142 -12.86 16.19 4.94
C LEU A 142 -11.75 16.80 5.80
N MET A 143 -12.11 17.37 6.96
CA MET A 143 -11.14 17.91 7.90
C MET A 143 -10.13 16.85 8.34
N LYS A 144 -10.60 15.64 8.66
CA LYS A 144 -9.73 14.52 8.99
C LYS A 144 -8.79 14.16 7.83
N ALA A 145 -9.31 14.07 6.60
CA ALA A 145 -8.50 13.77 5.41
C ALA A 145 -7.38 14.79 5.21
N VAL A 146 -7.72 16.06 5.40
CA VAL A 146 -6.79 17.19 5.27
C VAL A 146 -5.74 17.12 6.38
N SER A 147 -6.12 16.90 7.63
CA SER A 147 -5.18 16.72 8.75
C SER A 147 -4.25 15.52 8.55
N ASP A 148 -4.79 14.36 8.13
CA ASP A 148 -4.01 13.14 7.95
C ASP A 148 -2.99 13.28 6.80
N ALA A 149 -3.36 13.96 5.71
CA ALA A 149 -2.47 14.17 4.55
C ALA A 149 -1.48 15.33 4.74
N ALA A 150 -1.89 16.39 5.44
CA ALA A 150 -1.05 17.55 5.70
C ALA A 150 0.02 17.25 6.75
N GLY A 151 -0.25 16.38 7.73
CA GLY A 151 0.71 16.05 8.78
C GLY A 151 1.15 17.30 9.56
N ASP A 152 2.44 17.61 9.54
CA ASP A 152 3.05 18.78 10.19
C ASP A 152 2.74 20.13 9.51
N ALA A 153 2.18 20.11 8.30
CA ALA A 153 1.68 21.31 7.62
C ALA A 153 0.42 21.91 8.28
N ILE A 154 -0.15 21.25 9.30
CA ILE A 154 -1.24 21.80 10.13
C ILE A 154 -0.83 21.80 11.60
N GLN A 155 -0.93 22.95 12.26
CA GLN A 155 -0.79 23.04 13.71
C GLN A 155 -2.12 23.44 14.35
N GLY A 156 -2.73 22.49 15.06
CA GLY A 156 -4.04 22.68 15.67
C GLY A 156 -5.12 22.81 14.61
N ARG A 157 -5.51 24.06 14.31
CA ARG A 157 -6.53 24.40 13.31
C ARG A 157 -6.00 25.29 12.18
N GLU A 158 -4.73 25.66 12.21
CA GLU A 158 -4.14 26.57 11.23
C GLU A 158 -3.33 25.77 10.21
N VAL A 159 -3.62 26.00 8.93
CA VAL A 159 -2.82 25.51 7.80
C VAL A 159 -1.56 26.36 7.70
N ARG A 160 -0.39 25.74 7.71
CA ARG A 160 0.90 26.46 7.69
C ARG A 160 1.62 26.44 6.36
N GLU A 161 1.40 25.38 5.61
CA GLU A 161 1.91 25.23 4.25
C GLU A 161 0.72 25.11 3.32
N ALA A 162 0.83 25.65 2.11
CA ALA A 162 -0.27 25.61 1.16
C ALA A 162 -0.63 24.15 0.81
N LEU A 163 -1.93 23.86 0.80
CA LEU A 163 -2.46 22.55 0.47
C LEU A 163 -3.30 22.64 -0.80
N LEU A 164 -3.24 21.61 -1.62
CA LEU A 164 -4.11 21.42 -2.77
C LEU A 164 -5.12 20.33 -2.43
N VAL A 165 -6.40 20.70 -2.37
CA VAL A 165 -7.51 19.75 -2.22
C VAL A 165 -8.16 19.54 -3.58
N GLY A 166 -8.04 18.34 -4.11
CA GLY A 166 -8.66 17.92 -5.37
C GLY A 166 -9.93 17.11 -5.11
N VAL A 167 -10.98 17.35 -5.89
CA VAL A 167 -12.18 16.49 -5.90
C VAL A 167 -12.38 15.93 -7.30
N THR A 168 -12.35 14.60 -7.41
CA THR A 168 -12.54 13.91 -8.69
C THR A 168 -14.02 13.92 -9.10
N THR A 169 -14.32 13.64 -10.37
CA THR A 169 -15.71 13.51 -10.86
C THR A 169 -16.54 12.49 -10.07
N GLY A 170 -15.88 11.47 -9.52
CA GLY A 170 -16.51 10.48 -8.65
C GLY A 170 -16.71 10.92 -7.20
N GLY A 171 -16.39 12.17 -6.84
CA GLY A 171 -16.53 12.72 -5.50
C GLY A 171 -15.45 12.28 -4.51
N ARG A 172 -14.37 11.63 -4.99
CA ARG A 172 -13.21 11.28 -4.14
C ARG A 172 -12.41 12.55 -3.87
N VAL A 173 -12.10 12.77 -2.60
CA VAL A 173 -11.27 13.88 -2.13
C VAL A 173 -9.83 13.38 -1.94
N GLU A 174 -8.90 14.07 -2.58
CA GLU A 174 -7.45 13.89 -2.41
C GLU A 174 -6.83 15.18 -1.90
N VAL A 175 -5.87 15.07 -0.99
CA VAL A 175 -5.18 16.22 -0.41
C VAL A 175 -3.69 16.03 -0.63
N ARG A 176 -3.06 17.05 -1.21
CA ARG A 176 -1.62 17.09 -1.44
C ARG A 176 -1.04 18.37 -0.86
N ARG A 177 0.22 18.31 -0.43
CA ARG A 177 0.98 19.53 -0.17
C ARG A 177 1.29 20.18 -1.51
N SER A 178 1.07 21.49 -1.63
CA SER A 178 1.56 22.21 -2.79
C SER A 178 3.08 22.25 -2.69
N ALA A 179 3.78 21.65 -3.66
CA ALA A 179 5.22 21.81 -3.74
C ALA A 179 5.54 23.27 -4.07
N GLU A 180 6.31 23.94 -3.21
CA GLU A 180 7.07 25.13 -3.60
C GLU A 180 8.26 24.76 -4.48
#